data_AF-A0A536YZ94-F1
#
_entry.id   AF-A0A536YZ94-F1
#
_cell.length_a   1.000
_cell.length_b   1.000
_cell.length_c   1.000
_cell.angle_alpha   90.00
_cell.angle_beta   90.00
_cell.angle_gamma   90.00
#
_symmetry.space_group_name_H-M   'P 1'
#
loop_
_entity.id
_entity.type
_entity.pdbx_description
1 polymer ?
#
loop_
_entity_poly.entity_id
_entity_poly.type
_entity_poly.pdbx_seq_one_letter_code
_entity_poly.pdbx_strand_id
1 'polypeptide(L)' 'MPAGANGGPYAVTVDGTGRVFANEIQTDTVAMLDPKTEQFQVFKLPSRNVGIRKAIVDAQGRYWYMGSHNGRLGVIE' A
#
# COMPACT_ATOMS: atom_id res chain seq x y z
N MET A 1 -7.69 -2.06 -9.86
CA MET A 1 -6.94 -1.13 -8.99
C MET A 1 -6.23 -0.11 -9.87
N PRO A 2 -5.90 1.10 -9.37
CA PRO A 2 -5.35 2.17 -10.21
C PRO A 2 -3.99 1.82 -10.86
N ALA A 3 -3.22 0.84 -10.35
CA ALA A 3 -1.97 0.43 -11.01
C ALA A 3 -2.17 -0.58 -12.18
N GLY A 4 -3.40 -1.02 -12.44
CA GLY A 4 -3.75 -1.86 -13.60
C GLY A 4 -4.61 -3.09 -13.26
N ALA A 5 -4.92 -3.88 -14.29
CA ALA A 5 -5.78 -5.06 -14.18
C ALA A 5 -5.11 -6.25 -13.44
N ASN A 6 -3.77 -6.33 -13.49
CA ASN A 6 -2.99 -7.45 -12.95
C ASN A 6 -2.30 -7.11 -11.63
N GLY A 7 -2.89 -6.21 -10.84
CA GLY A 7 -2.29 -5.75 -9.58
C GLY A 7 -2.29 -6.79 -8.46
N GLY A 8 -3.37 -7.56 -8.37
CA GLY A 8 -3.64 -8.41 -7.21
C GLY A 8 -3.73 -7.60 -5.91
N PRO A 9 -4.74 -6.72 -5.74
CA PRO A 9 -5.00 -6.09 -4.45
C PRO A 9 -5.05 -7.13 -3.33
N TYR A 10 -4.40 -6.86 -2.20
CA TYR A 10 -4.24 -7.84 -1.13
C TYR A 10 -4.58 -7.28 0.26
N ALA A 11 -3.65 -6.59 0.92
CA ALA A 11 -3.90 -6.00 2.24
C ALA A 11 -4.49 -4.60 2.09
N VAL A 12 -5.42 -4.25 2.97
CA VAL A 12 -6.03 -2.92 3.05
C VAL A 12 -5.99 -2.41 4.50
N THR A 13 -5.78 -1.11 4.65
CA THR A 13 -5.85 -0.40 5.95
C THR A 13 -6.30 1.03 5.71
N VAL A 14 -6.73 1.71 6.77
CA VAL A 14 -7.20 3.09 6.75
C VAL A 14 -6.41 3.90 7.76
N ASP A 15 -6.05 5.13 7.42
CA ASP A 15 -5.39 6.03 8.38
C ASP A 15 -6.40 6.82 9.23
N GLY A 16 -5.90 7.61 10.20
CA GLY A 16 -6.76 8.41 11.08
C GLY A 16 -7.55 9.53 10.39
N THR A 17 -7.27 9.82 9.11
CA THR A 17 -7.98 10.82 8.30
C THR A 17 -9.00 10.21 7.33
N GLY A 18 -9.05 8.87 7.26
CA GLY A 18 -9.93 8.14 6.34
C GLY A 18 -9.29 7.79 4.99
N ARG A 19 -8.01 8.10 4.76
CA ARG A 19 -7.31 7.68 3.53
C ARG A 19 -7.16 6.16 3.54
N VAL A 20 -7.54 5.52 2.44
CA VAL A 20 -7.53 4.05 2.31
C VAL A 20 -6.29 3.62 1.55
N PHE A 21 -5.48 2.76 2.14
CA PHE A 21 -4.30 2.19 1.52
C PHE A 21 -4.53 0.73 1.18
N ALA A 22 -4.22 0.32 -0.05
CA ALA A 22 -4.24 -1.07 -0.47
C ALA A 22 -3.01 -1.41 -1.31
N ASN A 23 -2.34 -2.52 -1.00
CA ASN A 23 -1.21 -2.97 -1.82
C ASN A 23 -1.67 -3.87 -2.96
N GLU A 24 -0.95 -3.83 -4.07
CA GLU A 24 -1.09 -4.71 -5.22
C GLU A 24 0.12 -5.67 -5.23
N ILE A 25 -0.11 -6.91 -4.78
CA ILE A 25 0.94 -7.89 -4.45
C ILE A 25 1.73 -8.37 -5.67
N GLN A 26 1.13 -8.30 -6.87
CA GLN A 26 1.76 -8.77 -8.11
C GLN A 26 2.64 -7.70 -8.76
N THR A 27 2.42 -6.43 -8.44
CA THR A 27 3.11 -5.29 -9.09
C THR A 27 4.04 -4.52 -8.16
N ASP A 28 4.12 -4.91 -6.88
CA ASP A 28 4.87 -4.20 -5.84
C ASP A 28 4.50 -2.71 -5.79
N THR A 29 3.19 -2.43 -5.83
CA THR A 29 2.65 -1.07 -5.69
C THR A 29 1.70 -0.96 -4.50
N VAL A 30 1.53 0.25 -4.00
CA VAL A 30 0.52 0.61 -3.00
C VAL A 30 -0.32 1.74 -3.56
N ALA A 31 -1.63 1.57 -3.57
CA ALA A 31 -2.57 2.61 -3.92
C ALA A 31 -3.13 3.24 -2.64
N MET A 32 -3.16 4.56 -2.58
CA MET A 32 -3.89 5.33 -1.58
C MET A 32 -5.06 6.04 -2.25
N LEU A 33 -6.26 5.89 -1.70
CA LEU A 33 -7.46 6.66 -2.05
C LEU A 33 -7.68 7.76 -1.02
N ASP A 34 -7.83 9.00 -1.49
CA ASP A 34 -8.36 10.09 -0.68
C ASP A 34 -9.88 10.16 -0.90
N PRO A 35 -10.71 9.79 0.10
CA PRO A 35 -12.16 9.76 -0.05
C PRO A 35 -12.79 11.15 -0.21
N LYS A 36 -12.07 12.24 0.13
CA LYS A 36 -12.59 13.61 -0.02
C LYS A 36 -12.57 14.08 -1.47
N THR A 37 -11.58 13.60 -2.23
CA THR A 37 -11.33 14.02 -3.61
C THR A 37 -11.60 12.90 -4.62
N GLU A 38 -11.81 11.68 -4.14
CA GLU A 38 -11.95 10.45 -4.92
C GLU A 38 -10.73 10.16 -5.82
N GLN A 39 -9.58 10.73 -5.48
CA GLN A 39 -8.35 10.57 -6.25
C GLN A 39 -7.48 9.46 -5.67
N PHE A 40 -6.80 8.75 -6.57
CA PHE A 40 -5.80 7.75 -6.22
C PHE A 40 -4.39 8.29 -6.40
N GLN A 41 -3.53 7.98 -5.43
CA GLN A 41 -2.08 8.07 -5.57
C GLN A 41 -1.49 6.66 -5.57
N VAL A 42 -0.62 6.36 -6.53
CA VAL A 42 0.04 5.05 -6.65
C VAL A 42 1.52 5.19 -6.33
N PHE A 43 1.98 4.44 -5.34
CA PHE A 43 3.36 4.35 -4.93
C PHE A 43 3.96 3.07 -5.49
N LYS A 44 5.00 3.19 -6.31
CA LYS A 44 5.82 2.04 -6.72
C LYS A 44 6.89 1.79 -5.66
N LEU A 45 6.94 0.57 -5.14
CA LEU A 45 7.94 0.23 -4.14
C LEU A 45 9.33 0.10 -4.79
N PRO A 46 10.39 0.51 -4.08
CA PRO A 46 11.76 0.42 -4.62
C PRO A 46 12.29 -1.03 -4.60
N SER A 47 11.76 -1.87 -3.71
CA SER A 47 12.07 -3.30 -3.66
C SER A 47 11.11 -4.08 -4.55
N ARG A 48 11.59 -5.18 -5.13
CA ARG A 48 10.78 -6.12 -5.89
C ARG A 48 10.45 -7.37 -5.06
N ASN A 49 9.41 -8.08 -5.49
CA ASN A 49 8.89 -9.28 -4.84
C ASN A 49 8.72 -9.05 -3.34
N VAL A 50 8.03 -7.96 -2.97
CA VAL A 50 7.84 -7.60 -1.57
C VAL A 50 6.84 -8.56 -0.92
N GLY A 51 5.71 -8.81 -1.59
CA GLY A 51 4.71 -9.73 -1.07
C GLY A 51 4.06 -9.23 0.22
N ILE A 52 3.62 -7.97 0.24
CA ILE A 52 2.94 -7.38 1.41
C ILE A 52 1.64 -8.16 1.65
N ARG A 53 1.53 -8.73 2.86
CA ARG A 53 0.32 -9.45 3.33
C ARG A 53 -0.37 -8.78 4.50
N LYS A 54 0.35 -7.90 5.20
CA LYS A 54 -0.16 -7.09 6.30
C LYS A 54 0.58 -5.76 6.32
N ALA A 55 -0.17 -4.71 6.64
CA ALA A 55 0.33 -3.37 6.85
C ALA A 55 -0.48 -2.69 7.94
N ILE A 56 0.09 -1.63 8.51
CA ILE A 56 -0.57 -0.75 9.48
C ILE A 56 -0.27 0.69 9.09
N VAL A 57 -1.08 1.63 9.60
CA VAL A 57 -0.77 3.06 9.53
C VAL A 57 -0.51 3.56 10.95
N ASP A 58 0.55 4.32 11.15
CA ASP A 58 0.85 4.93 12.44
C ASP A 58 0.09 6.25 12.65
N ALA A 59 0.21 6.84 13.84
CA ALA A 59 -0.47 8.08 14.19
C ALA A 59 -0.01 9.30 13.39
N GLN A 60 1.13 9.20 12.69
CA GLN A 60 1.63 10.24 11.77
C GLN A 60 1.10 10.05 10.35
N GLY A 61 0.30 9.01 10.10
CA GLY A 61 -0.24 8.70 8.78
C GLY A 61 0.73 7.93 7.88
N ARG A 62 1.84 7.41 8.41
CA ARG A 62 2.82 6.63 7.63
C ARG A 62 2.37 5.19 7.49
N TYR A 63 2.45 4.65 6.28
CA TYR A 63 2.06 3.28 5.97
C TYR A 63 3.26 2.34 6.15
N TRP A 64 3.21 1.49 7.17
CA TRP A 64 4.23 0.49 7.48
C TRP A 64 3.83 -0.89 6.98
N TYR A 65 4.76 -1.60 6.34
CA TYR A 65 4.49 -2.91 5.75
C TYR A 65 5.67 -3.88 5.91
N MET A 66 5.34 -5.17 6.00
CA MET A 66 6.33 -6.25 5.96
C MET A 66 6.25 -7.01 4.63
N GLY A 67 7.40 -7.23 4.03
CA GLY A 67 7.55 -8.06 2.84
C GLY A 67 7.62 -9.53 3.19
N SER A 68 6.52 -10.26 2.97
CA SER A 68 6.45 -11.70 3.29
C SER A 68 7.33 -12.55 2.37
N HIS A 69 7.67 -12.05 1.17
CA HIS A 69 8.48 -12.78 0.21
C HIS A 69 9.97 -12.47 0.31
N ASN A 70 10.33 -11.26 0.78
CA ASN A 70 11.72 -10.80 0.79
C ASN A 70 12.27 -10.43 2.18
N GLY A 71 11.47 -10.54 3.24
CA GLY A 71 11.90 -10.32 4.61
C GLY A 71 12.25 -8.87 4.96
N ARG A 72 11.79 -7.89 4.16
CA ARG A 72 12.07 -6.46 4.39
C ARG A 72 10.93 -5.75 5.09
N LEU A 73 11.26 -4.81 5.97
CA LEU A 73 10.33 -3.81 6.50
C LEU A 73 10.45 -2.53 5.66
N GLY A 74 9.33 -1.89 5.36
CA GLY A 74 9.33 -0.61 4.67
C GLY A 74 8.24 0.33 5.19
N VAL A 75 8.36 1.59 4.81
CA VAL A 75 7.45 2.68 5.15
C VAL A 75 7.20 3.57 3.93
N ILE A 76 5.99 4.09 3.80
CA ILE A 76 5.62 5.19 2.89
C ILE A 76 5.19 6.36 3.78
N GLU A 77 5.73 7.55 3.52
CA GLU A 77 5.49 8.79 4.28
C GLU A 77 4.66 9.79 3.49
#